data_AF-A0A970GVB6-F1
#
_entry.id   AF-A0A970GVB6-F1
#
_cell.length_a   1.000
_cell.length_b   1.000
_cell.length_c   1.000
_cell.angle_alpha   90.00
_cell.angle_beta   90.00
_cell.angle_gamma   90.00
#
_symmetry.space_group_name_H-M   'P 1'
#
loop_
_entity.id
_entity.type
_entity.pdbx_description
1 polymer ?
#
loop_
_entity_poly.entity_id
_entity_poly.type
_entity_poly.pdbx_seq_one_letter_code
_entity_poly.pdbx_strand_id
1 'polypeptide(L)'
;MNARFIRQFQRAHLRAVVAAIVVAFLATTSSAAWILDGSGTILSNETWTLTVAAVTVGGEAGLKVTGWTAGTNDLDLTGTPGKVYEVSGRFASSGITSLQAPDTITYGADVFVNCTALTNAALSAGVKTIGKSAFQGCTALTAVGPTEFPELISIGHNAFDGCTSLEQDFALPALTALNHYVFRKTRATSIIASNVTWTGDSACRSCPALKRVVLSPDLTTLTVYSFYECRELEELLPTNFLKCTRLDGSVFRDCNKLRADLSFPKITAVQAHTFLRAGITSFSGTNSLSVGDNTFGSCPNLRHVEFSPAATKIDIYAFQYCGNLETLVPQALTNLTTVNSRAFFECMKLRGDFSFPALGTVGANAFCSTALTSINIPKCTTLNESCFRYCLQLTNAVVGATSFGDNCFASCPSLSNLTVNAEGAVSFGGSAILTTPPGLKIWYNSTTAPSVISANALKPANSSSYATFIVKPALDYAAWEALCARTKAAGTLTAADMARGDYPGKRVIGLIETGNNRAWVTHGPMDGTLLWVR
;
A
#
# COMPACT_ATOMS: atom_id res chain seq x y z
N MET A 1 2.44 -8.99 68.08
CA MET A 1 1.44 -8.05 67.52
C MET A 1 1.31 -8.31 66.03
N ASN A 2 0.11 -8.62 65.59
CA ASN A 2 -0.19 -9.33 64.34
C ASN A 2 -0.02 -8.41 63.11
N ALA A 3 0.54 -8.90 62.00
CA ALA A 3 0.78 -8.11 60.77
C ALA A 3 -0.51 -7.47 60.18
N ARG A 4 -1.68 -7.99 60.54
CA ARG A 4 -2.99 -7.37 60.27
C ARG A 4 -3.20 -6.06 61.02
N PHE A 5 -2.73 -5.96 62.27
CA PHE A 5 -2.90 -4.77 63.11
C PHE A 5 -2.00 -3.62 62.64
N ILE A 6 -0.78 -3.89 62.19
CA ILE A 6 0.13 -2.88 61.61
C ILE A 6 -0.42 -2.35 60.28
N ARG A 7 -0.98 -3.21 59.41
CA ARG A 7 -1.65 -2.76 58.17
C ARG A 7 -2.94 -1.98 58.45
N GLN A 8 -3.70 -2.34 59.48
CA GLN A 8 -4.88 -1.58 59.91
C GLN A 8 -4.48 -0.21 60.49
N PHE A 9 -3.44 -0.17 61.31
CA PHE A 9 -2.95 1.05 61.95
C PHE A 9 -2.31 2.02 60.95
N GLN A 10 -1.52 1.53 59.99
CA GLN A 10 -1.01 2.36 58.89
C GLN A 10 -2.11 2.86 57.96
N ARG A 11 -3.14 2.04 57.66
CA ARG A 11 -4.31 2.50 56.91
C ARG A 11 -5.12 3.55 57.68
N ALA A 12 -5.24 3.42 59.00
CA ALA A 12 -5.93 4.40 59.85
C ALA A 12 -5.16 5.72 59.95
N HIS A 13 -3.83 5.67 60.12
CA HIS A 13 -2.97 6.86 60.10
C HIS A 13 -2.95 7.53 58.73
N LEU A 14 -2.89 6.77 57.64
CA LEU A 14 -2.95 7.33 56.29
C LEU A 14 -4.31 8.02 56.07
N ARG A 15 -5.43 7.42 56.51
CA ARG A 15 -6.76 8.06 56.45
C ARG A 15 -6.85 9.35 57.28
N ALA A 16 -6.25 9.37 58.47
CA ALA A 16 -6.21 10.56 59.31
C ALA A 16 -5.33 11.67 58.70
N VAL A 17 -4.22 11.32 58.05
CA VAL A 17 -3.36 12.27 57.32
C VAL A 17 -4.05 12.79 56.07
N VAL A 18 -4.79 11.93 55.34
CA VAL A 18 -5.60 12.34 54.19
C VAL A 18 -6.72 13.29 54.60
N ALA A 19 -7.46 12.96 55.66
CA ALA A 19 -8.47 13.84 56.22
C ALA A 19 -7.85 15.16 56.69
N ALA A 20 -6.69 15.15 57.34
CA ALA A 20 -6.01 16.36 57.78
C ALA A 20 -5.50 17.23 56.61
N ILE A 21 -4.99 16.64 55.53
CA ILE A 21 -4.55 17.36 54.32
C ILE A 21 -5.76 17.99 53.63
N VAL A 22 -6.83 17.23 53.41
CA VAL A 22 -8.03 17.75 52.71
C VAL A 22 -8.78 18.79 53.58
N VAL A 23 -8.81 18.62 54.91
CA VAL A 23 -9.34 19.61 55.85
C VAL A 23 -8.46 20.86 55.93
N ALA A 24 -7.13 20.74 55.87
CA ALA A 24 -6.23 21.89 55.83
C ALA A 24 -6.38 22.70 54.52
N PHE A 25 -6.62 22.02 53.39
CA PHE A 25 -6.96 22.66 52.12
C PHE A 25 -8.28 23.45 52.22
N LEU A 26 -9.33 22.86 52.78
CA LEU A 26 -10.63 23.52 52.98
C LEU A 26 -10.57 24.72 53.94
N ALA A 27 -9.68 24.70 54.94
CA ALA A 27 -9.54 25.79 55.91
C ALA A 27 -8.85 27.05 55.37
N THR A 28 -8.16 26.95 54.21
CA THR A 28 -7.36 28.05 53.64
C THR A 28 -8.02 28.79 52.47
N THR A 29 -9.08 28.22 51.86
CA THR A 29 -9.84 28.86 50.77
C THR A 29 -11.21 29.34 51.27
N SER A 30 -11.28 30.60 51.71
CA SER A 30 -12.47 31.19 52.35
C SER A 30 -13.64 31.53 51.40
N SER A 31 -13.86 30.80 50.31
CA SER A 31 -14.82 31.24 49.29
C SER A 31 -15.67 30.17 48.58
N ALA A 32 -15.71 28.90 49.00
CA ALA A 32 -16.66 27.94 48.41
C ALA A 32 -17.18 26.84 49.37
N ALA A 33 -18.47 26.54 49.24
CA ALA A 33 -19.30 25.61 49.99
C ALA A 33 -18.97 24.13 49.72
N TRP A 34 -17.73 23.71 49.97
CA TRP A 34 -17.31 22.31 49.84
C TRP A 34 -17.39 21.59 51.18
N ILE A 35 -18.08 20.44 51.21
CA ILE A 35 -18.21 19.59 52.39
C ILE A 35 -17.42 18.31 52.15
N LEU A 36 -16.51 18.00 53.08
CA LEU A 36 -15.81 16.72 53.13
C LEU A 36 -16.61 15.74 54.00
N ASP A 37 -16.79 14.50 53.54
CA ASP A 37 -17.33 13.46 54.42
C ASP A 37 -16.37 13.12 55.58
N GLY A 38 -16.90 12.54 56.66
CA GLY A 38 -16.08 12.12 57.81
C GLY A 38 -15.02 11.06 57.48
N SER A 39 -15.05 10.49 56.27
CA SER A 39 -14.04 9.57 55.74
C SER A 39 -12.88 10.25 55.01
N GLY A 40 -13.00 11.52 54.63
CA GLY A 40 -12.01 12.24 53.82
C GLY A 40 -11.96 11.79 52.35
N THR A 41 -13.02 11.17 51.84
CA THR A 41 -13.08 10.54 50.51
C THR A 41 -14.13 11.13 49.59
N ILE A 42 -15.08 11.91 50.13
CA ILE A 42 -16.14 12.54 49.33
C ILE A 42 -16.06 14.04 49.51
N LEU A 43 -15.93 14.77 48.40
CA LEU A 43 -16.08 16.21 48.32
C LEU A 43 -17.42 16.52 47.67
N SER A 44 -18.31 17.22 48.37
CA SER A 44 -19.60 17.65 47.83
C SER A 44 -19.74 19.15 47.84
N ASN A 45 -20.50 19.67 46.89
CA ASN A 45 -21.06 21.02 46.94
C ASN A 45 -22.60 20.93 46.85
N GLU A 46 -23.30 22.05 46.67
CA GLU A 46 -24.76 22.08 46.58
C GLU A 46 -25.34 21.33 45.36
N THR A 47 -24.52 21.03 44.35
CA THR A 47 -24.96 20.55 43.04
C THR A 47 -24.46 19.16 42.66
N TRP A 48 -23.33 18.68 43.18
CA TRP A 48 -22.79 17.37 42.85
C TRP A 48 -21.75 16.88 43.87
N THR A 49 -21.35 15.61 43.76
CA THR A 49 -20.34 15.00 44.64
C THR A 49 -19.21 14.35 43.85
N LEU A 50 -17.99 14.43 44.38
CA LEU A 50 -16.81 13.72 43.89
C LEU A 50 -16.36 12.68 44.92
N THR A 51 -15.96 11.53 44.42
CA THR A 51 -15.12 10.61 45.17
C THR A 51 -13.66 10.92 44.85
N VAL A 52 -12.87 11.19 45.89
CA VAL A 52 -11.46 11.58 45.77
C VAL A 52 -10.55 10.73 46.65
N ALA A 53 -9.28 10.68 46.26
CA ALA A 53 -8.18 10.16 47.06
C ALA A 53 -7.04 11.19 47.08
N ALA A 54 -6.27 11.26 48.17
CA ALA A 54 -5.06 12.08 48.17
C ALA A 54 -3.96 11.43 47.32
N VAL A 55 -3.19 12.28 46.65
CA VAL A 55 -2.01 11.90 45.90
C VAL A 55 -0.89 12.92 46.15
N THR A 56 0.37 12.51 45.97
CA THR A 56 1.53 13.39 46.06
C THR A 56 2.31 13.33 44.76
N VAL A 57 2.55 14.47 44.13
CA VAL A 57 3.29 14.59 42.87
C VAL A 57 4.43 15.58 43.08
N GLY A 58 5.67 15.14 42.87
CA GLY A 58 6.84 16.00 43.04
C GLY A 58 7.03 16.56 44.46
N GLY A 59 6.43 15.91 45.47
CA GLY A 59 6.43 16.39 46.87
C GLY A 59 5.25 17.31 47.22
N GLU A 60 4.45 17.74 46.25
CA GLU A 60 3.23 18.53 46.49
C GLU A 60 2.00 17.62 46.67
N ALA A 61 1.19 17.90 47.69
CA ALA A 61 -0.08 17.21 47.89
C ALA A 61 -1.14 17.67 46.89
N GLY A 62 -2.01 16.76 46.45
CA GLY A 62 -3.14 17.07 45.59
C GLY A 62 -4.18 15.95 45.59
N LEU A 63 -5.13 16.05 44.65
CA LEU A 63 -6.32 15.22 44.57
C LEU A 63 -6.28 14.29 43.35
N LYS A 64 -6.76 13.06 43.56
CA LYS A 64 -7.12 12.09 42.53
C LYS A 64 -8.63 11.90 42.54
N VAL A 65 -9.31 12.22 41.44
CA VAL A 65 -10.75 12.01 41.29
C VAL A 65 -11.00 10.58 40.81
N THR A 66 -11.76 9.81 41.59
CA THR A 66 -12.09 8.39 41.30
C THR A 66 -13.57 8.15 41.06
N GLY A 67 -14.42 9.17 41.22
CA GLY A 67 -15.84 9.09 40.96
C GLY A 67 -16.51 10.45 40.99
N TRP A 68 -17.69 10.55 40.40
CA TRP A 68 -18.51 11.74 40.30
C TRP A 68 -19.95 11.28 40.24
N THR A 69 -20.79 11.87 41.09
CA THR A 69 -22.22 11.65 41.06
C THR A 69 -22.88 12.95 40.65
N ALA A 70 -23.51 12.90 39.48
CA ALA A 70 -24.07 14.06 38.80
C ALA A 70 -25.30 14.63 39.54
N GLY A 71 -25.29 15.94 39.78
CA GLY A 71 -26.50 16.78 39.76
C GLY A 71 -26.45 17.87 38.68
N THR A 72 -25.38 17.89 37.88
CA THR A 72 -25.18 18.70 36.67
C THR A 72 -24.56 17.81 35.59
N ASN A 73 -24.47 18.30 34.35
CA ASN A 73 -23.74 17.61 33.27
C ASN A 73 -22.33 18.19 33.04
N ASP A 74 -21.95 19.27 33.73
CA ASP A 74 -20.66 19.92 33.56
C ASP A 74 -19.75 19.58 34.75
N LEU A 75 -18.63 18.91 34.46
CA LEU A 75 -17.61 18.55 35.44
C LEU A 75 -16.52 19.64 35.45
N ASP A 76 -16.69 20.61 36.34
CA ASP A 76 -15.73 21.70 36.54
C ASP A 76 -14.87 21.47 37.80
N LEU A 77 -13.57 21.26 37.60
CA LEU A 77 -12.58 21.03 38.65
C LEU A 77 -11.71 22.27 38.93
N THR A 78 -11.95 23.44 38.34
CA THR A 78 -11.11 24.63 38.56
C THR A 78 -11.21 25.19 39.98
N GLY A 79 -12.35 24.97 40.64
CA GLY A 79 -12.65 25.49 41.98
C GLY A 79 -12.47 24.48 43.11
N THR A 80 -11.85 23.32 42.85
CA THR A 80 -11.61 22.32 43.90
C THR A 80 -10.62 22.85 44.95
N PRO A 81 -10.75 22.47 46.23
CA PRO A 81 -9.92 23.00 47.31
C PRO A 81 -8.42 22.60 47.24
N GLY A 82 -7.99 21.87 46.22
CA GLY A 82 -6.58 21.57 45.94
C GLY A 82 -6.37 21.19 44.46
N LYS A 83 -5.11 21.11 44.02
CA LYS A 83 -4.75 20.73 42.65
C LYS A 83 -5.23 19.31 42.35
N VAL A 84 -6.00 19.12 41.28
CA VAL A 84 -6.40 17.80 40.81
C VAL A 84 -5.35 17.27 39.85
N TYR A 85 -4.53 16.31 40.29
CA TYR A 85 -3.46 15.74 39.48
C TYR A 85 -3.92 14.58 38.60
N GLU A 86 -4.90 13.80 39.06
CA GLU A 86 -5.35 12.60 38.34
C GLU A 86 -6.88 12.53 38.31
N VAL A 87 -7.42 12.20 37.14
CA VAL A 87 -8.84 11.84 36.97
C VAL A 87 -8.89 10.40 36.48
N SER A 88 -9.31 9.46 37.32
CA SER A 88 -9.33 8.02 37.02
C SER A 88 -10.67 7.35 37.35
N GLY A 89 -11.71 8.12 37.65
CA GLY A 89 -13.05 7.58 37.85
C GLY A 89 -13.69 7.12 36.54
N ARG A 90 -14.48 6.05 36.58
CA ARG A 90 -15.22 5.60 35.39
C ARG A 90 -16.48 6.43 35.24
N PHE A 91 -16.43 7.49 34.45
CA PHE A 91 -17.57 8.29 33.99
C PHE A 91 -18.14 7.78 32.66
N ALA A 92 -17.78 6.56 32.26
CA ALA A 92 -18.19 5.97 31.00
C ALA A 92 -19.72 5.99 30.82
N SER A 93 -20.16 6.36 29.62
CA SER A 93 -21.57 6.49 29.23
C SER A 93 -22.39 7.44 30.12
N SER A 94 -21.74 8.39 30.81
CA SER A 94 -22.43 9.42 31.60
C SER A 94 -23.00 10.53 30.70
N GLY A 95 -23.88 11.35 31.28
CA GLY A 95 -24.46 12.52 30.64
C GLY A 95 -23.55 13.74 30.59
N ILE A 96 -22.25 13.61 30.90
CA ILE A 96 -21.33 14.75 30.95
C ILE A 96 -21.28 15.47 29.59
N THR A 97 -21.45 16.79 29.62
CA THR A 97 -21.42 17.68 28.47
C THR A 97 -20.11 18.46 28.34
N SER A 98 -19.47 18.79 29.46
CA SER A 98 -18.17 19.45 29.46
C SER A 98 -17.28 19.04 30.65
N LEU A 99 -15.97 19.13 30.46
CA LEU A 99 -14.93 18.88 31.47
C LEU A 99 -13.96 20.07 31.50
N GLN A 100 -13.70 20.61 32.70
CA GLN A 100 -12.65 21.60 32.96
C GLN A 100 -11.71 21.07 34.05
N ALA A 101 -10.44 20.85 33.71
CA ALA A 101 -9.48 20.20 34.62
C ALA A 101 -8.04 20.73 34.38
N PRO A 102 -7.77 21.99 34.79
CA PRO A 102 -6.60 22.77 34.34
C PRO A 102 -5.25 22.32 34.94
N ASP A 103 -5.27 21.61 36.07
CA ASP A 103 -4.05 21.11 36.73
C ASP A 103 -3.84 19.60 36.54
N THR A 104 -4.76 18.94 35.84
CA THR A 104 -4.73 17.48 35.70
C THR A 104 -3.63 17.05 34.75
N ILE A 105 -2.71 16.28 35.31
CA ILE A 105 -1.54 15.75 34.60
C ILE A 105 -1.75 14.32 34.12
N THR A 106 -2.74 13.59 34.66
CA THR A 106 -3.05 12.21 34.28
C THR A 106 -4.55 11.96 34.15
N TYR A 107 -4.95 11.44 32.99
CA TYR A 107 -6.29 10.88 32.78
C TYR A 107 -6.17 9.36 32.75
N GLY A 108 -6.90 8.68 33.63
CA GLY A 108 -6.88 7.22 33.76
C GLY A 108 -7.47 6.50 32.55
N ALA A 109 -7.41 5.17 32.59
CA ALA A 109 -8.04 4.34 31.57
C ALA A 109 -9.58 4.39 31.69
N ASP A 110 -10.24 4.32 30.54
CA ASP A 110 -11.69 4.16 30.40
C ASP A 110 -12.56 5.27 31.06
N VAL A 111 -11.97 6.42 31.37
CA VAL A 111 -12.58 7.47 32.20
C VAL A 111 -13.84 8.07 31.59
N PHE A 112 -13.82 8.47 30.31
CA PHE A 112 -14.93 9.10 29.60
C PHE A 112 -15.45 8.26 28.41
N VAL A 113 -15.23 6.94 28.41
CA VAL A 113 -15.67 6.06 27.32
C VAL A 113 -17.17 6.26 27.02
N ASN A 114 -17.52 6.47 25.75
CA ASN A 114 -18.88 6.67 25.27
C ASN A 114 -19.65 7.80 25.97
N CYS A 115 -18.98 8.83 26.50
CA CYS A 115 -19.65 10.07 26.88
C CYS A 115 -20.05 10.84 25.61
N THR A 116 -21.12 10.38 24.96
CA THR A 116 -21.54 10.86 23.63
C THR A 116 -22.08 12.29 23.63
N ALA A 117 -22.39 12.84 24.81
CA ALA A 117 -22.79 14.23 25.00
C ALA A 117 -21.60 15.17 25.30
N LEU A 118 -20.41 14.63 25.58
CA LEU A 118 -19.23 15.42 25.93
C LEU A 118 -18.76 16.19 24.69
N THR A 119 -18.89 17.51 24.72
CA THR A 119 -18.52 18.40 23.61
C THR A 119 -17.13 18.99 23.77
N ASN A 120 -16.72 19.25 25.02
CA ASN A 120 -15.45 19.87 25.33
C ASN A 120 -14.77 19.19 26.52
N ALA A 121 -13.53 18.76 26.34
CA ALA A 121 -12.68 18.26 27.41
C ALA A 121 -11.46 19.16 27.54
N ALA A 122 -11.50 20.20 28.37
CA ALA A 122 -10.39 21.13 28.51
C ALA A 122 -9.24 20.50 29.33
N LEU A 123 -8.40 19.71 28.64
CA LEU A 123 -7.18 19.16 29.21
C LEU A 123 -6.14 20.27 29.38
N SER A 124 -5.28 20.13 30.38
CA SER A 124 -4.18 21.05 30.64
C SER A 124 -3.04 20.88 29.62
N ALA A 125 -2.28 21.96 29.37
CA ALA A 125 -1.04 21.87 28.59
C ALA A 125 0.03 21.01 29.29
N GLY A 126 -0.05 20.89 30.63
CA GLY A 126 0.82 20.07 31.47
C GLY A 126 0.41 18.60 31.58
N VAL A 127 -0.58 18.15 30.79
CA VAL A 127 -0.98 16.74 30.78
C VAL A 127 0.19 15.86 30.34
N LYS A 128 0.48 14.82 31.12
CA LYS A 128 1.60 13.89 30.88
C LYS A 128 1.14 12.56 30.35
N THR A 129 -0.03 12.10 30.78
CA THR A 129 -0.55 10.77 30.43
C THR A 129 -2.05 10.81 30.19
N ILE A 130 -2.47 10.23 29.06
CA ILE A 130 -3.87 9.92 28.76
C ILE A 130 -3.99 8.40 28.69
N GLY A 131 -4.87 7.82 29.48
CA GLY A 131 -5.03 6.38 29.62
C GLY A 131 -5.66 5.71 28.41
N LYS A 132 -5.58 4.38 28.40
CA LYS A 132 -6.26 3.54 27.39
C LYS A 132 -7.75 3.89 27.32
N SER A 133 -8.28 4.08 26.12
CA SER A 133 -9.69 4.35 25.85
C SER A 133 -10.27 5.56 26.59
N ALA A 134 -9.45 6.47 27.16
CA ALA A 134 -9.92 7.53 28.06
C ALA A 134 -11.09 8.35 27.50
N PHE A 135 -11.13 8.64 26.19
CA PHE A 135 -12.19 9.37 25.52
C PHE A 135 -12.82 8.56 24.37
N GLN A 136 -12.62 7.24 24.33
CA GLN A 136 -13.14 6.40 23.24
C GLN A 136 -14.64 6.61 23.05
N GLY A 137 -15.09 6.86 21.82
CA GLY A 137 -16.51 7.00 21.49
C GLY A 137 -17.18 8.28 22.01
N CYS A 138 -16.42 9.29 22.43
CA CYS A 138 -16.98 10.63 22.70
C CYS A 138 -17.35 11.31 21.36
N THR A 139 -18.48 10.91 20.77
CA THR A 139 -18.83 11.27 19.39
C THR A 139 -19.13 12.75 19.17
N ALA A 140 -19.49 13.50 20.21
CA ALA A 140 -19.73 14.94 20.15
C ALA A 140 -18.50 15.79 20.51
N LEU A 141 -17.39 15.17 20.95
CA LEU A 141 -16.21 15.88 21.43
C LEU A 141 -15.52 16.59 20.28
N THR A 142 -15.44 17.92 20.33
CA THR A 142 -14.87 18.74 19.25
C THR A 142 -13.43 19.14 19.51
N ALA A 143 -13.03 19.28 20.77
CA ALA A 143 -11.67 19.65 21.19
C ALA A 143 -11.33 19.07 22.57
N VAL A 144 -10.04 18.86 22.82
CA VAL A 144 -9.51 18.28 24.07
C VAL A 144 -8.53 19.21 24.80
N GLY A 145 -8.64 20.53 24.64
CA GLY A 145 -7.74 21.50 25.26
C GLY A 145 -6.85 22.22 24.24
N PRO A 146 -5.60 22.58 24.58
CA PRO A 146 -4.72 23.33 23.68
C PRO A 146 -4.33 22.49 22.45
N THR A 147 -3.85 23.15 21.39
CA THR A 147 -3.31 22.45 20.20
C THR A 147 -1.91 21.88 20.43
N GLU A 148 -1.20 22.35 21.47
CA GLU A 148 0.15 21.90 21.81
C GLU A 148 0.19 21.26 23.20
N PHE A 149 0.76 20.05 23.26
CA PHE A 149 0.94 19.27 24.48
C PHE A 149 2.42 18.95 24.70
N PRO A 150 3.21 19.91 25.21
CA PRO A 150 4.67 19.79 25.29
C PRO A 150 5.13 18.72 26.28
N GLU A 151 4.32 18.40 27.31
CA GLU A 151 4.65 17.45 28.36
C GLU A 151 3.96 16.08 28.21
N LEU A 152 3.17 15.87 27.15
CA LEU A 152 2.40 14.64 26.95
C LEU A 152 3.29 13.51 26.42
N ILE A 153 3.71 12.65 27.34
CA ILE A 153 4.68 11.56 27.11
C ILE A 153 3.98 10.29 26.63
N SER A 154 2.72 10.06 27.03
CA SER A 154 2.00 8.82 26.72
C SER A 154 0.51 9.03 26.47
N ILE A 155 0.03 8.45 25.37
CA ILE A 155 -1.40 8.35 25.05
C ILE A 155 -1.73 6.88 24.86
N GLY A 156 -2.62 6.32 25.67
CA GLY A 156 -2.98 4.92 25.65
C GLY A 156 -3.68 4.47 24.37
N HIS A 157 -3.78 3.15 24.20
CA HIS A 157 -4.49 2.56 23.06
C HIS A 157 -5.94 3.06 23.02
N ASN A 158 -6.48 3.29 21.83
CA ASN A 158 -7.87 3.71 21.61
C ASN A 158 -8.29 5.02 22.33
N ALA A 159 -7.35 5.83 22.86
CA ALA A 159 -7.68 6.96 23.73
C ALA A 159 -8.72 7.91 23.12
N PHE A 160 -8.66 8.16 21.80
CA PHE A 160 -9.63 8.98 21.07
C PHE A 160 -10.33 8.19 19.93
N ASP A 161 -10.34 6.85 19.99
CA ASP A 161 -10.98 6.02 18.95
C ASP A 161 -12.48 6.33 18.88
N GLY A 162 -12.95 6.72 17.69
CA GLY A 162 -14.36 7.04 17.47
C GLY A 162 -14.82 8.41 18.00
N CYS A 163 -13.90 9.32 18.34
CA CYS A 163 -14.26 10.73 18.57
C CYS A 163 -14.56 11.42 17.23
N THR A 164 -15.70 11.10 16.63
CA THR A 164 -16.05 11.44 15.25
C THR A 164 -16.29 12.91 14.99
N SER A 165 -16.31 13.77 16.02
CA SER A 165 -16.41 15.23 15.89
C SER A 165 -15.13 15.96 16.27
N LEU A 166 -14.07 15.23 16.69
CA LEU A 166 -12.83 15.82 17.22
C LEU A 166 -12.01 16.41 16.09
N GLU A 167 -12.22 17.69 15.82
CA GLU A 167 -11.63 18.46 14.72
C GLU A 167 -10.69 19.52 15.29
N GLN A 168 -9.45 19.10 15.53
CA GLN A 168 -8.40 19.89 16.16
C GLN A 168 -7.02 19.48 15.64
N ASP A 169 -6.06 20.42 15.68
CA ASP A 169 -4.64 20.15 15.47
C ASP A 169 -3.95 19.68 16.76
N PHE A 170 -3.08 18.67 16.63
CA PHE A 170 -2.28 18.11 17.71
C PHE A 170 -0.78 18.30 17.45
N ALA A 171 -0.10 19.02 18.34
CA ALA A 171 1.36 19.03 18.45
C ALA A 171 1.78 18.28 19.72
N LEU A 172 2.51 17.18 19.50
CA LEU A 172 2.84 16.14 20.48
C LEU A 172 4.36 15.91 20.53
N PRO A 173 5.18 16.92 20.87
CA PRO A 173 6.64 16.84 20.73
C PRO A 173 7.29 15.86 21.70
N ALA A 174 6.70 15.57 22.87
CA ALA A 174 7.26 14.61 23.83
C ALA A 174 6.84 13.15 23.59
N LEU A 175 5.90 12.91 22.66
CA LEU A 175 5.33 11.58 22.43
C LEU A 175 6.32 10.69 21.66
N THR A 176 6.52 9.47 22.15
CA THR A 176 7.49 8.50 21.59
C THR A 176 6.87 7.41 20.71
N ALA A 177 5.54 7.23 20.82
CA ALA A 177 4.76 6.26 20.05
C ALA A 177 3.34 6.76 19.77
N LEU A 178 2.83 6.52 18.55
CA LEU A 178 1.39 6.62 18.27
C LEU A 178 0.77 5.26 18.53
N ASN A 179 0.13 5.06 19.67
CA ASN A 179 -0.38 3.75 20.06
C ASN A 179 -1.54 3.23 19.19
N HIS A 180 -1.89 1.95 19.36
CA HIS A 180 -2.92 1.28 18.56
C HIS A 180 -4.25 2.04 18.62
N TYR A 181 -4.87 2.29 17.46
CA TYR A 181 -6.17 2.94 17.32
C TYR A 181 -6.30 4.34 17.97
N VAL A 182 -5.21 4.98 18.37
CA VAL A 182 -5.23 6.18 19.25
C VAL A 182 -6.12 7.32 18.72
N PHE A 183 -6.08 7.60 17.42
CA PHE A 183 -6.86 8.61 16.72
C PHE A 183 -7.78 7.99 15.65
N ARG A 184 -8.09 6.69 15.72
CA ARG A 184 -8.94 6.06 14.72
C ARG A 184 -10.31 6.75 14.66
N LYS A 185 -10.80 7.04 13.45
CA LYS A 185 -12.09 7.70 13.19
C LYS A 185 -12.26 9.07 13.85
N THR A 186 -11.16 9.76 14.21
CA THR A 186 -11.21 11.17 14.62
C THR A 186 -11.24 12.08 13.39
N ARG A 187 -11.56 13.36 13.60
CA ARG A 187 -11.48 14.41 12.57
C ARG A 187 -10.27 15.33 12.78
N ALA A 188 -9.22 14.85 13.45
CA ALA A 188 -8.02 15.64 13.67
C ALA A 188 -7.46 16.12 12.34
N THR A 189 -7.11 17.41 12.24
CA THR A 189 -6.71 18.06 10.98
C THR A 189 -5.20 17.97 10.74
N SER A 190 -4.41 18.07 11.81
CA SER A 190 -2.96 17.91 11.80
C SER A 190 -2.49 17.10 13.01
N ILE A 191 -1.54 16.19 12.80
CA ILE A 191 -0.85 15.46 13.87
C ILE A 191 0.66 15.65 13.70
N ILE A 192 1.28 16.37 14.62
CA ILE A 192 2.73 16.63 14.67
C ILE A 192 3.31 15.83 15.84
N ALA A 193 3.95 14.72 15.54
CA ALA A 193 4.52 13.78 16.51
C ALA A 193 5.99 13.49 16.17
N SER A 194 6.83 14.54 16.22
CA SER A 194 8.20 14.58 15.69
C SER A 194 9.20 13.64 16.39
N ASN A 195 8.86 13.09 17.56
CA ASN A 195 9.69 12.14 18.31
C ASN A 195 9.13 10.71 18.30
N VAL A 196 8.07 10.45 17.54
CA VAL A 196 7.47 9.11 17.42
C VAL A 196 8.35 8.20 16.58
N THR A 197 8.83 7.12 17.20
CA THR A 197 9.74 6.14 16.57
C THR A 197 9.03 4.92 15.98
N TRP A 198 7.74 4.75 16.28
CA TRP A 198 6.89 3.69 15.76
C TRP A 198 5.40 4.08 15.82
N THR A 199 4.62 3.63 14.84
CA THR A 199 3.15 3.78 14.83
C THR A 199 2.46 2.46 15.11
N GLY A 200 1.39 2.50 15.88
CA GLY A 200 0.53 1.38 16.17
C GLY A 200 -0.48 1.06 15.10
N ASP A 201 -1.00 -0.16 15.18
CA ASP A 201 -1.99 -0.65 14.22
C ASP A 201 -3.21 0.27 14.21
N SER A 202 -3.59 0.70 13.01
CA SER A 202 -4.73 1.61 12.80
C SER A 202 -4.66 2.91 13.61
N ALA A 203 -3.47 3.39 14.02
CA ALA A 203 -3.30 4.55 14.89
C ALA A 203 -4.13 5.78 14.45
N CYS A 204 -4.12 6.10 13.16
CA CYS A 204 -4.90 7.18 12.55
C CYS A 204 -5.84 6.64 11.45
N ARG A 205 -6.41 5.45 11.63
CA ARG A 205 -7.27 4.83 10.61
C ARG A 205 -8.57 5.61 10.42
N SER A 206 -8.96 5.83 9.17
CA SER A 206 -10.21 6.45 8.74
C SER A 206 -10.40 7.83 9.38
N CYS A 207 -9.37 8.67 9.40
CA CYS A 207 -9.46 10.07 9.82
C CYS A 207 -9.84 10.96 8.62
N PRO A 208 -11.13 11.31 8.41
CA PRO A 208 -11.59 11.90 7.15
C PRO A 208 -11.20 13.37 6.97
N ALA A 209 -10.61 14.02 7.98
CA ALA A 209 -10.20 15.42 7.92
C ALA A 209 -8.68 15.61 8.10
N LEU A 210 -7.93 14.52 8.28
CA LEU A 210 -6.48 14.57 8.52
C LEU A 210 -5.76 14.97 7.25
N LYS A 211 -5.21 16.19 7.23
CA LYS A 211 -4.49 16.76 6.08
C LYS A 211 -2.98 16.67 6.21
N ARG A 212 -2.47 16.71 7.44
CA ARG A 212 -1.04 16.83 7.71
C ARG A 212 -0.59 15.87 8.81
N VAL A 213 0.49 15.16 8.54
CA VAL A 213 1.16 14.30 9.52
C VAL A 213 2.66 14.60 9.50
N VAL A 214 3.22 14.88 10.67
CA VAL A 214 4.67 15.01 10.88
C VAL A 214 5.12 13.93 11.86
N LEU A 215 5.99 13.03 11.42
CA LEU A 215 6.58 11.94 12.22
C LEU A 215 8.08 12.19 12.43
N SER A 216 8.70 11.33 13.23
CA SER A 216 10.14 11.39 13.44
C SER A 216 10.93 10.99 12.19
N PRO A 217 12.06 11.65 11.88
CA PRO A 217 13.04 11.12 10.92
C PRO A 217 13.66 9.79 11.36
N ASP A 218 13.57 9.47 12.66
CA ASP A 218 14.08 8.24 13.24
C ASP A 218 13.03 7.12 13.33
N LEU A 219 11.87 7.30 12.69
CA LEU A 219 10.82 6.29 12.62
C LEU A 219 11.36 4.97 12.05
N THR A 220 11.17 3.89 12.80
CA THR A 220 11.69 2.56 12.44
C THR A 220 10.65 1.68 11.75
N THR A 221 9.37 1.93 12.02
CA THR A 221 8.27 1.09 11.52
C THR A 221 6.99 1.89 11.33
N LEU A 222 6.29 1.59 10.24
CA LEU A 222 4.90 1.94 9.99
C LEU A 222 4.07 0.65 9.97
N THR A 223 3.07 0.52 10.84
CA THR A 223 2.34 -0.74 11.01
C THR A 223 1.02 -0.79 10.26
N VAL A 224 0.35 -1.93 10.38
CA VAL A 224 -0.82 -2.28 9.59
C VAL A 224 -1.91 -1.20 9.77
N TYR A 225 -2.39 -0.67 8.65
CA TYR A 225 -3.46 0.32 8.59
C TYR A 225 -3.21 1.67 9.30
N SER A 226 -1.99 2.02 9.71
CA SER A 226 -1.76 3.21 10.57
C SER A 226 -2.34 4.52 10.01
N PHE A 227 -2.39 4.71 8.68
CA PHE A 227 -3.02 5.87 8.00
C PHE A 227 -4.06 5.45 6.95
N TYR A 228 -4.62 4.24 7.07
CA TYR A 228 -5.61 3.71 6.14
C TYR A 228 -6.85 4.62 6.07
N GLU A 229 -7.34 4.93 4.87
CA GLU A 229 -8.52 5.79 4.63
C GLU A 229 -8.39 7.23 5.17
N CYS A 230 -7.17 7.76 5.33
CA CYS A 230 -6.93 9.19 5.50
C CYS A 230 -7.03 9.91 4.15
N ARG A 231 -8.25 9.99 3.60
CA ARG A 231 -8.51 10.45 2.23
C ARG A 231 -8.09 11.90 1.96
N GLU A 232 -8.07 12.72 3.01
CA GLU A 232 -7.68 14.12 2.96
C GLU A 232 -6.19 14.36 3.25
N LEU A 233 -5.40 13.31 3.51
CA LEU A 233 -3.98 13.45 3.83
C LEU A 233 -3.25 13.99 2.61
N GLU A 234 -2.71 15.20 2.72
CA GLU A 234 -2.00 15.91 1.66
C GLU A 234 -0.49 15.92 1.92
N GLU A 235 -0.08 16.06 3.18
CA GLU A 235 1.32 16.22 3.58
C GLU A 235 1.72 15.16 4.62
N LEU A 236 2.80 14.42 4.31
CA LEU A 236 3.51 13.54 5.23
C LEU A 236 4.97 13.99 5.31
N LEU A 237 5.42 14.35 6.52
CA LEU A 237 6.80 14.72 6.79
C LEU A 237 7.42 13.79 7.85
N PRO A 238 8.72 13.45 7.73
CA PRO A 238 9.54 13.64 6.53
C PRO A 238 9.06 12.74 5.38
N THR A 239 9.55 13.00 4.17
CA THR A 239 9.31 12.13 3.01
C THR A 239 10.42 11.09 2.80
N ASN A 240 11.53 11.21 3.54
CA ASN A 240 12.67 10.30 3.49
C ASN A 240 12.90 9.64 4.86
N PHE A 241 12.59 8.35 4.95
CA PHE A 241 12.61 7.56 6.18
C PHE A 241 13.87 6.68 6.25
N LEU A 242 15.00 7.27 6.62
CA LEU A 242 16.33 6.64 6.59
C LEU A 242 16.49 5.45 7.55
N LYS A 243 15.69 5.40 8.63
CA LYS A 243 15.74 4.33 9.65
C LYS A 243 14.60 3.33 9.56
N CYS A 244 13.63 3.55 8.69
CA CYS A 244 12.47 2.68 8.57
C CYS A 244 12.86 1.35 7.93
N THR A 245 12.68 0.26 8.66
CA THR A 245 13.01 -1.11 8.23
C THR A 245 11.77 -1.92 7.89
N ARG A 246 10.59 -1.49 8.35
CA ARG A 246 9.33 -2.21 8.21
C ARG A 246 8.19 -1.28 7.81
N LEU A 247 7.55 -1.60 6.69
CA LEU A 247 6.38 -0.92 6.15
C LEU A 247 5.28 -1.95 5.90
N ASP A 248 4.29 -1.99 6.78
CA ASP A 248 3.26 -3.03 6.79
C ASP A 248 2.15 -2.81 5.75
N GLY A 249 1.24 -3.79 5.68
CA GLY A 249 0.14 -3.82 4.73
C GLY A 249 -0.85 -2.69 4.92
N SER A 250 -1.30 -2.12 3.82
CA SER A 250 -2.34 -1.08 3.76
C SER A 250 -2.08 0.21 4.58
N VAL A 251 -0.83 0.55 4.91
CA VAL A 251 -0.49 1.74 5.73
C VAL A 251 -1.11 3.02 5.17
N PHE A 252 -0.95 3.28 3.87
CA PHE A 252 -1.43 4.48 3.17
C PHE A 252 -2.52 4.17 2.13
N ARG A 253 -3.21 3.03 2.29
CA ARG A 253 -4.34 2.70 1.42
C ARG A 253 -5.41 3.78 1.54
N ASP A 254 -5.94 4.22 0.40
CA ASP A 254 -6.94 5.29 0.32
C ASP A 254 -6.47 6.68 0.80
N CYS A 255 -5.16 6.93 0.89
CA CYS A 255 -4.63 8.30 1.05
C CYS A 255 -4.62 9.03 -0.30
N ASN A 256 -5.79 9.28 -0.88
CA ASN A 256 -5.94 9.70 -2.28
C ASN A 256 -5.31 11.06 -2.60
N LYS A 257 -5.22 11.97 -1.62
CA LYS A 257 -4.66 13.32 -1.78
C LYS A 257 -3.18 13.44 -1.44
N LEU A 258 -2.53 12.36 -1.00
CA LEU A 258 -1.14 12.41 -0.50
C LEU A 258 -0.18 12.67 -1.66
N ARG A 259 0.31 13.89 -1.81
CA ARG A 259 1.25 14.25 -2.88
C ARG A 259 2.68 14.23 -2.32
N ALA A 260 3.29 13.05 -2.33
CA ALA A 260 4.62 12.87 -1.76
C ALA A 260 5.50 11.94 -2.61
N ASP A 261 6.79 12.29 -2.65
CA ASP A 261 7.88 11.46 -3.12
C ASP A 261 8.48 10.71 -1.93
N LEU A 262 8.14 9.43 -1.77
CA LEU A 262 8.49 8.69 -0.56
C LEU A 262 9.74 7.83 -0.76
N SER A 263 10.68 7.95 0.17
CA SER A 263 11.96 7.23 0.17
C SER A 263 12.14 6.40 1.45
N PHE A 264 12.43 5.12 1.29
CA PHE A 264 12.58 4.13 2.36
C PHE A 264 13.82 3.24 2.15
N PRO A 265 15.06 3.77 2.23
CA PRO A 265 16.26 3.07 1.76
C PRO A 265 16.60 1.79 2.54
N LYS A 266 16.04 1.57 3.73
CA LYS A 266 16.33 0.40 4.59
C LYS A 266 15.20 -0.63 4.68
N ILE A 267 14.09 -0.46 3.97
CA ILE A 267 13.01 -1.45 4.05
C ILE A 267 13.40 -2.75 3.34
N THR A 268 12.99 -3.86 3.94
CA THR A 268 13.27 -5.22 3.44
C THR A 268 12.10 -5.81 2.67
N ALA A 269 10.89 -5.27 2.81
CA ALA A 269 9.73 -5.66 2.04
C ALA A 269 8.69 -4.54 2.06
N VAL A 270 7.90 -4.43 0.99
CA VAL A 270 6.65 -3.65 0.97
C VAL A 270 5.49 -4.64 0.92
N GLN A 271 4.64 -4.61 1.94
CA GLN A 271 3.53 -5.54 2.05
C GLN A 271 2.37 -5.23 1.08
N ALA A 272 1.41 -6.15 1.03
CA ALA A 272 0.24 -6.03 0.16
C ALA A 272 -0.58 -4.77 0.48
N HIS A 273 -1.11 -4.15 -0.56
CA HIS A 273 -2.00 -2.99 -0.50
C HIS A 273 -1.46 -1.72 0.18
N THR A 274 -0.17 -1.65 0.56
CA THR A 274 0.39 -0.54 1.35
C THR A 274 0.06 0.85 0.80
N PHE A 275 0.06 1.03 -0.51
CA PHE A 275 -0.25 2.29 -1.21
C PHE A 275 -1.46 2.17 -2.14
N LEU A 276 -2.34 1.17 -1.98
CA LEU A 276 -3.50 0.99 -2.85
C LEU A 276 -4.38 2.26 -2.85
N ARG A 277 -4.56 2.86 -4.03
CA ARG A 277 -5.26 4.14 -4.26
C ARG A 277 -4.61 5.36 -3.59
N ALA A 278 -3.35 5.28 -3.18
CA ALA A 278 -2.62 6.40 -2.60
C ALA A 278 -2.24 7.43 -3.67
N GLY A 279 -2.25 8.71 -3.30
CA GLY A 279 -1.94 9.83 -4.18
C GLY A 279 -0.45 10.05 -4.48
N ILE A 280 0.44 9.16 -4.04
CA ILE A 280 1.90 9.34 -4.08
C ILE A 280 2.41 9.60 -5.51
N THR A 281 3.48 10.38 -5.63
CA THR A 281 4.06 10.78 -6.93
C THR A 281 5.25 9.93 -7.32
N SER A 282 6.08 9.54 -6.35
CA SER A 282 7.16 8.59 -6.55
C SER A 282 7.42 7.74 -5.31
N PHE A 283 8.08 6.61 -5.52
CA PHE A 283 8.50 5.71 -4.46
C PHE A 283 9.91 5.17 -4.72
N SER A 284 10.77 5.23 -3.71
CA SER A 284 12.05 4.54 -3.64
C SER A 284 12.22 3.85 -2.30
N GLY A 285 12.96 2.74 -2.27
CA GLY A 285 13.19 1.99 -1.04
C GLY A 285 12.99 0.51 -1.25
N THR A 286 14.01 -0.17 -1.74
CA THR A 286 13.85 -1.52 -2.24
C THR A 286 15.18 -2.26 -2.18
N ASN A 287 15.63 -2.68 -1.00
CA ASN A 287 16.73 -3.65 -0.90
C ASN A 287 16.22 -5.11 -0.95
N SER A 288 14.92 -5.33 -1.10
CA SER A 288 14.34 -6.64 -1.38
C SER A 288 12.94 -6.43 -1.96
N LEU A 289 12.68 -7.02 -3.14
CA LEU A 289 11.46 -6.77 -3.88
C LEU A 289 10.79 -8.10 -4.28
N SER A 290 9.93 -8.57 -3.37
CA SER A 290 8.58 -8.95 -3.77
C SER A 290 7.74 -7.69 -3.59
N VAL A 291 7.27 -7.07 -4.67
CA VAL A 291 6.18 -6.07 -4.55
C VAL A 291 4.94 -6.88 -4.24
N GLY A 292 4.39 -6.76 -3.03
CA GLY A 292 3.21 -7.52 -2.63
C GLY A 292 1.96 -7.24 -3.48
N ASP A 293 0.93 -8.06 -3.27
CA ASP A 293 -0.32 -7.93 -4.01
C ASP A 293 -0.91 -6.53 -3.88
N ASN A 294 -1.29 -5.92 -5.01
CA ASN A 294 -1.93 -4.60 -5.09
C ASN A 294 -1.16 -3.47 -4.37
N THR A 295 0.15 -3.60 -4.09
CA THR A 295 0.89 -2.62 -3.27
C THR A 295 0.69 -1.18 -3.74
N PHE A 296 0.79 -0.93 -5.04
CA PHE A 296 0.60 0.39 -5.67
C PHE A 296 -0.64 0.45 -6.56
N GLY A 297 -1.57 -0.50 -6.43
CA GLY A 297 -2.74 -0.54 -7.32
C GLY A 297 -3.50 0.80 -7.30
N SER A 298 -3.88 1.28 -8.47
CA SER A 298 -4.72 2.46 -8.68
C SER A 298 -4.15 3.74 -8.06
N CYS A 299 -2.82 3.89 -7.98
CA CYS A 299 -2.20 5.16 -7.57
C CYS A 299 -2.33 6.18 -8.71
N PRO A 300 -3.19 7.22 -8.59
CA PRO A 300 -3.53 8.08 -9.72
C PRO A 300 -2.38 9.01 -10.11
N ASN A 301 -1.44 9.31 -9.21
CA ASN A 301 -0.36 10.28 -9.47
C ASN A 301 1.03 9.63 -9.56
N LEU A 302 1.15 8.31 -9.37
CA LEU A 302 2.43 7.64 -9.34
C LEU A 302 3.08 7.69 -10.72
N ARG A 303 4.26 8.30 -10.81
CA ARG A 303 5.03 8.46 -12.07
C ARG A 303 6.30 7.64 -12.10
N HIS A 304 6.97 7.50 -10.96
CA HIS A 304 8.29 6.90 -10.87
C HIS A 304 8.36 5.92 -9.71
N VAL A 305 8.88 4.73 -9.98
CA VAL A 305 9.15 3.70 -8.98
C VAL A 305 10.58 3.22 -9.18
N GLU A 306 11.36 3.29 -8.11
CA GLU A 306 12.70 2.70 -8.06
C GLU A 306 12.63 1.33 -7.41
N PHE A 307 13.23 0.35 -8.09
CA PHE A 307 13.31 -1.05 -7.71
C PHE A 307 14.75 -1.45 -7.39
N SER A 308 14.85 -2.48 -6.56
CA SER A 308 16.11 -3.17 -6.34
C SER A 308 16.57 -3.84 -7.63
N PRO A 309 17.85 -3.74 -8.00
CA PRO A 309 18.44 -4.70 -8.94
C PRO A 309 18.30 -6.16 -8.47
N ALA A 310 18.13 -6.39 -7.16
CA ALA A 310 17.90 -7.71 -6.57
C ALA A 310 16.42 -8.17 -6.62
N ALA A 311 15.52 -7.42 -7.24
CA ALA A 311 14.12 -7.77 -7.37
C ALA A 311 13.93 -9.11 -8.08
N THR A 312 13.14 -10.01 -7.48
CA THR A 312 12.87 -11.34 -8.05
C THR A 312 11.43 -11.50 -8.51
N LYS A 313 10.49 -10.74 -7.92
CA LYS A 313 9.05 -10.91 -8.17
C LYS A 313 8.27 -9.60 -8.14
N ILE A 314 7.29 -9.48 -9.03
CA ILE A 314 6.24 -8.45 -9.00
C ILE A 314 4.89 -9.17 -8.90
N ASP A 315 4.18 -8.96 -7.79
CA ASP A 315 2.95 -9.70 -7.49
C ASP A 315 1.70 -9.20 -8.22
N ILE A 316 0.57 -9.88 -7.96
CA ILE A 316 -0.67 -9.70 -8.68
C ILE A 316 -1.16 -8.27 -8.43
N TYR A 317 -1.59 -7.59 -9.50
CA TYR A 317 -2.13 -6.23 -9.44
C TYR A 317 -1.19 -5.15 -8.86
N ALA A 318 0.11 -5.43 -8.71
CA ALA A 318 1.07 -4.57 -8.01
C ALA A 318 0.96 -3.07 -8.39
N PHE A 319 0.77 -2.77 -9.69
CA PHE A 319 0.64 -1.42 -10.26
C PHE A 319 -0.62 -1.28 -11.13
N GLN A 320 -1.63 -2.14 -10.96
CA GLN A 320 -2.84 -2.10 -11.79
C GLN A 320 -3.50 -0.71 -11.78
N TYR A 321 -3.88 -0.17 -12.94
CA TYR A 321 -4.51 1.16 -13.10
C TYR A 321 -3.63 2.35 -12.67
N CYS A 322 -2.31 2.19 -12.60
CA CYS A 322 -1.37 3.31 -12.46
C CYS A 322 -1.18 4.03 -13.80
N GLY A 323 -2.23 4.69 -14.30
CA GLY A 323 -2.25 5.30 -15.64
C GLY A 323 -1.23 6.44 -15.84
N ASN A 324 -0.63 6.96 -14.77
CA ASN A 324 0.43 7.97 -14.82
C ASN A 324 1.85 7.43 -14.64
N LEU A 325 2.01 6.11 -14.43
CA LEU A 325 3.33 5.50 -14.23
C LEU A 325 4.12 5.59 -15.54
N GLU A 326 5.22 6.34 -15.55
CA GLU A 326 5.98 6.61 -16.77
C GLU A 326 7.14 5.63 -16.98
N THR A 327 7.86 5.31 -15.91
CA THR A 327 9.04 4.44 -15.98
C THR A 327 9.25 3.68 -14.67
N LEU A 328 9.93 2.55 -14.79
CA LEU A 328 10.52 1.81 -13.68
C LEU A 328 12.03 2.04 -13.73
N VAL A 329 12.67 2.20 -12.58
CA VAL A 329 14.13 2.36 -12.48
C VAL A 329 14.70 1.22 -11.63
N PRO A 330 15.68 0.44 -12.10
CA PRO A 330 16.17 0.39 -13.47
C PRO A 330 15.16 -0.27 -14.44
N GLN A 331 15.23 0.08 -15.73
CA GLN A 331 14.45 -0.58 -16.79
C GLN A 331 14.93 -2.01 -17.07
N ALA A 332 16.14 -2.36 -16.62
CA ALA A 332 16.69 -3.71 -16.64
C ALA A 332 16.66 -4.32 -15.23
N LEU A 333 15.79 -5.30 -15.03
CA LEU A 333 15.72 -6.07 -13.79
C LEU A 333 16.25 -7.48 -14.06
N THR A 334 17.56 -7.66 -13.91
CA THR A 334 18.26 -8.88 -14.35
C THR A 334 17.92 -10.12 -13.53
N ASN A 335 17.46 -9.94 -12.30
CA ASN A 335 17.11 -11.03 -11.37
C ASN A 335 15.60 -11.31 -11.31
N LEU A 336 14.78 -10.57 -12.07
CA LEU A 336 13.34 -10.71 -12.04
C LEU A 336 12.93 -12.01 -12.73
N THR A 337 12.38 -12.96 -11.96
CA THR A 337 12.00 -14.28 -12.45
C THR A 337 10.50 -14.41 -12.72
N THR A 338 9.68 -13.57 -12.09
CA THR A 338 8.21 -13.63 -12.18
C THR A 338 7.57 -12.25 -12.24
N VAL A 339 6.68 -12.04 -13.22
CA VAL A 339 5.72 -10.93 -13.25
C VAL A 339 4.33 -11.52 -13.27
N ASN A 340 3.55 -11.29 -12.21
CA ASN A 340 2.25 -11.91 -12.02
C ASN A 340 1.12 -11.22 -12.80
N SER A 341 -0.05 -11.87 -12.79
CA SER A 341 -1.22 -11.41 -13.52
C SER A 341 -1.62 -9.98 -13.16
N ARG A 342 -1.91 -9.18 -14.19
CA ARG A 342 -2.33 -7.78 -14.09
C ARG A 342 -1.37 -6.85 -13.32
N ALA A 343 -0.09 -7.24 -13.16
CA ALA A 343 0.90 -6.44 -12.44
C ALA A 343 0.99 -4.99 -12.92
N PHE A 344 0.97 -4.74 -14.23
CA PHE A 344 1.01 -3.42 -14.86
C PHE A 344 -0.20 -3.18 -15.79
N PHE A 345 -1.33 -3.83 -15.50
CA PHE A 345 -2.55 -3.67 -16.29
C PHE A 345 -3.01 -2.21 -16.28
N GLU A 346 -3.26 -1.63 -17.45
CA GLU A 346 -3.68 -0.23 -17.62
C GLU A 346 -2.67 0.81 -17.11
N CYS A 347 -1.38 0.47 -17.08
CA CYS A 347 -0.29 1.45 -16.95
C CYS A 347 -0.04 2.17 -18.28
N MET A 348 -1.01 2.96 -18.73
CA MET A 348 -1.06 3.54 -20.08
C MET A 348 0.10 4.47 -20.45
N LYS A 349 0.86 4.97 -19.48
CA LYS A 349 2.06 5.81 -19.72
C LYS A 349 3.39 5.07 -19.51
N LEU A 350 3.34 3.79 -19.14
CA LEU A 350 4.53 3.00 -18.88
C LEU A 350 5.27 2.76 -20.19
N ARG A 351 6.30 3.57 -20.43
CA ARG A 351 7.05 3.64 -21.69
C ARG A 351 8.50 3.25 -21.48
N GLY A 352 9.13 2.80 -22.55
CA GLY A 352 10.55 2.48 -22.56
C GLY A 352 10.82 1.04 -23.00
N ASP A 353 12.11 0.74 -23.00
CA ASP A 353 12.68 -0.50 -23.48
C ASP A 353 13.03 -1.37 -22.28
N PHE A 354 12.20 -2.39 -22.04
CA PHE A 354 12.30 -3.24 -20.85
C PHE A 354 13.05 -4.52 -21.16
N SER A 355 13.97 -4.90 -20.27
CA SER A 355 14.78 -6.11 -20.40
C SER A 355 14.77 -6.90 -19.11
N PHE A 356 14.18 -8.10 -19.14
CA PHE A 356 14.10 -9.03 -18.00
C PHE A 356 14.70 -10.39 -18.41
N PRO A 357 16.04 -10.50 -18.46
CA PRO A 357 16.73 -11.67 -19.01
C PRO A 357 16.49 -12.98 -18.23
N ALA A 358 16.12 -12.90 -16.95
CA ALA A 358 15.83 -14.06 -16.11
C ALA A 358 14.33 -14.40 -15.99
N LEU A 359 13.45 -13.64 -16.64
CA LEU A 359 12.00 -13.78 -16.49
C LEU A 359 11.53 -15.11 -17.09
N GLY A 360 10.95 -15.99 -16.27
CA GLY A 360 10.46 -17.30 -16.68
C GLY A 360 9.01 -17.26 -17.17
N THR A 361 8.15 -16.52 -16.48
CA THR A 361 6.71 -16.46 -16.77
C THR A 361 6.19 -15.02 -16.70
N VAL A 362 5.35 -14.65 -17.67
CA VAL A 362 4.54 -13.43 -17.66
C VAL A 362 3.08 -13.79 -17.43
N GLY A 363 2.48 -13.29 -16.36
CA GLY A 363 1.09 -13.55 -15.98
C GLY A 363 0.05 -12.96 -16.93
N ALA A 364 -1.21 -13.40 -16.77
CA ALA A 364 -2.32 -12.95 -17.63
C ALA A 364 -2.54 -11.44 -17.49
N ASN A 365 -2.72 -10.75 -18.62
CA ASN A 365 -2.88 -9.30 -18.69
C ASN A 365 -1.76 -8.46 -18.01
N ALA A 366 -0.58 -9.04 -17.74
CA ALA A 366 0.45 -8.39 -16.93
C ALA A 366 0.87 -7.01 -17.44
N PHE A 367 1.02 -6.84 -18.75
CA PHE A 367 1.38 -5.58 -19.41
C PHE A 367 0.29 -5.11 -20.39
N CYS A 368 -0.95 -5.58 -20.22
CA CYS A 368 -2.04 -5.17 -21.10
C CYS A 368 -2.33 -3.67 -20.96
N SER A 369 -2.55 -2.99 -22.08
CA SER A 369 -2.79 -1.54 -22.18
C SER A 369 -1.63 -0.69 -21.64
N THR A 370 -0.38 -1.09 -21.92
CA THR A 370 0.83 -0.32 -21.59
C THR A 370 1.41 0.41 -22.81
N ALA A 371 2.30 1.37 -22.58
CA ALA A 371 2.99 2.13 -23.63
C ALA A 371 4.44 1.65 -23.90
N LEU A 372 4.72 0.37 -23.62
CA LEU A 372 6.03 -0.23 -23.84
C LEU A 372 6.47 -0.05 -25.30
N THR A 373 7.72 0.33 -25.53
CA THR A 373 8.28 0.45 -26.89
C THR A 373 8.97 -0.82 -27.33
N SER A 374 9.66 -1.49 -26.40
CA SER A 374 10.21 -2.83 -26.60
C SER A 374 10.22 -3.67 -25.33
N ILE A 375 10.23 -4.99 -25.50
CA ILE A 375 10.37 -5.95 -24.41
C ILE A 375 11.37 -7.05 -24.79
N ASN A 376 12.32 -7.35 -23.90
CA ASN A 376 13.31 -8.41 -24.06
C ASN A 376 13.26 -9.40 -22.88
N ILE A 377 12.65 -10.56 -23.11
CA ILE A 377 12.37 -11.62 -22.14
C ILE A 377 12.77 -13.00 -22.71
N PRO A 378 14.06 -13.19 -23.02
CA PRO A 378 14.56 -14.30 -23.82
C PRO A 378 14.45 -15.67 -23.15
N LYS A 379 14.26 -15.73 -21.82
CA LYS A 379 14.06 -16.97 -21.07
C LYS A 379 12.59 -17.26 -20.73
N CYS A 380 11.68 -16.39 -21.12
CA CYS A 380 10.27 -16.55 -20.76
C CYS A 380 9.63 -17.63 -21.62
N THR A 381 9.34 -18.79 -21.02
CA THR A 381 8.83 -19.99 -21.72
C THR A 381 7.34 -19.91 -22.00
N THR A 382 6.59 -19.20 -21.16
CA THR A 382 5.13 -19.11 -21.23
C THR A 382 4.66 -17.65 -21.16
N LEU A 383 3.95 -17.23 -22.19
CA LEU A 383 3.20 -15.97 -22.22
C LEU A 383 1.73 -16.27 -21.95
N ASN A 384 1.18 -15.81 -20.83
CA ASN A 384 -0.22 -16.05 -20.51
C ASN A 384 -1.19 -15.16 -21.32
N GLU A 385 -2.48 -15.45 -21.20
CA GLU A 385 -3.56 -14.74 -21.90
C GLU A 385 -3.42 -13.22 -21.82
N SER A 386 -3.54 -12.56 -22.97
CA SER A 386 -3.59 -11.09 -23.11
C SER A 386 -2.43 -10.34 -22.45
N CYS A 387 -1.28 -10.97 -22.21
CA CYS A 387 -0.21 -10.39 -21.39
C CYS A 387 0.37 -9.08 -21.95
N PHE A 388 0.38 -8.89 -23.27
CA PHE A 388 0.77 -7.65 -23.97
C PHE A 388 -0.36 -7.11 -24.86
N ARG A 389 -1.62 -7.44 -24.58
CA ARG A 389 -2.76 -6.94 -25.37
C ARG A 389 -2.85 -5.41 -25.29
N TYR A 390 -3.22 -4.75 -26.39
CA TYR A 390 -3.33 -3.28 -26.46
C TYR A 390 -2.03 -2.52 -26.11
N CYS A 391 -0.86 -3.13 -26.29
CA CYS A 391 0.41 -2.41 -26.22
C CYS A 391 0.60 -1.59 -27.52
N LEU A 392 -0.03 -0.41 -27.58
CA LEU A 392 -0.17 0.38 -28.81
C LEU A 392 1.17 0.89 -29.36
N GLN A 393 2.20 1.02 -28.51
CA GLN A 393 3.52 1.53 -28.86
C GLN A 393 4.58 0.42 -29.00
N LEU A 394 4.21 -0.85 -28.79
CA LEU A 394 5.18 -1.94 -28.80
C LEU A 394 5.62 -2.21 -30.22
N THR A 395 6.90 -1.95 -30.52
CA THR A 395 7.48 -2.13 -31.85
C THR A 395 8.29 -3.40 -31.99
N ASN A 396 8.96 -3.82 -30.91
CA ASN A 396 9.89 -4.94 -30.88
C ASN A 396 9.66 -5.81 -29.64
N ALA A 397 9.56 -7.13 -29.82
CA ALA A 397 9.48 -8.09 -28.73
C ALA A 397 10.48 -9.24 -28.95
N VAL A 398 11.29 -9.56 -27.94
CA VAL A 398 12.18 -10.73 -27.93
C VAL A 398 11.72 -11.65 -26.81
N VAL A 399 11.37 -12.90 -27.13
CA VAL A 399 10.74 -13.85 -26.19
C VAL A 399 11.35 -15.24 -26.31
N GLY A 400 11.40 -15.99 -25.22
CA GLY A 400 11.82 -17.41 -25.20
C GLY A 400 10.66 -18.40 -25.28
N ALA A 401 9.48 -17.94 -25.70
CA ALA A 401 8.23 -18.63 -25.42
C ALA A 401 7.98 -19.81 -26.35
N THR A 402 7.65 -20.98 -25.78
CA THR A 402 7.12 -22.14 -26.50
C THR A 402 5.59 -22.17 -26.47
N SER A 403 4.96 -21.43 -25.55
CA SER A 403 3.51 -21.32 -25.42
C SER A 403 3.08 -19.85 -25.39
N PHE A 404 2.35 -19.44 -26.42
CA PHE A 404 1.73 -18.12 -26.53
C PHE A 404 0.24 -18.24 -26.19
N GLY A 405 -0.20 -17.63 -25.09
CA GLY A 405 -1.59 -17.65 -24.66
C GLY A 405 -2.51 -16.83 -25.57
N ASP A 406 -3.82 -17.03 -25.39
CA ASP A 406 -4.86 -16.35 -26.14
C ASP A 406 -4.69 -14.83 -26.08
N ASN A 407 -4.81 -14.16 -27.23
CA ASN A 407 -4.71 -12.70 -27.35
C ASN A 407 -3.41 -12.05 -26.80
N CYS A 408 -2.33 -12.80 -26.57
CA CYS A 408 -1.14 -12.29 -25.87
C CYS A 408 -0.52 -11.02 -26.48
N PHE A 409 -0.55 -10.85 -27.80
CA PHE A 409 -0.17 -9.63 -28.53
C PHE A 409 -1.33 -9.06 -29.35
N ALA A 410 -2.58 -9.33 -28.95
CA ALA A 410 -3.72 -8.81 -29.68
C ALA A 410 -3.78 -7.28 -29.60
N SER A 411 -4.12 -6.64 -30.72
CA SER A 411 -4.30 -5.19 -30.84
C SER A 411 -3.03 -4.41 -30.52
N CYS A 412 -1.89 -4.93 -30.97
CA CYS A 412 -0.60 -4.25 -31.00
C CYS A 412 -0.29 -3.74 -32.41
N PRO A 413 -0.87 -2.61 -32.86
CA PRO A 413 -0.77 -2.14 -34.24
C PRO A 413 0.65 -1.71 -34.66
N SER A 414 1.52 -1.41 -33.69
CA SER A 414 2.91 -0.97 -33.95
C SER A 414 3.92 -2.12 -33.96
N LEU A 415 3.50 -3.35 -33.61
CA LEU A 415 4.41 -4.49 -33.47
C LEU A 415 4.94 -4.88 -34.85
N SER A 416 6.23 -4.61 -35.07
CA SER A 416 6.88 -4.81 -36.37
C SER A 416 7.85 -5.98 -36.37
N ASN A 417 8.49 -6.27 -35.22
CA ASN A 417 9.40 -7.40 -35.06
C ASN A 417 9.08 -8.20 -33.80
N LEU A 418 8.88 -9.50 -33.97
CA LEU A 418 8.79 -10.47 -32.89
C LEU A 418 9.90 -11.51 -33.08
N THR A 419 10.84 -11.58 -32.14
CA THR A 419 11.90 -12.59 -32.12
C THR A 419 11.58 -13.66 -31.09
N VAL A 420 11.56 -14.92 -31.53
CA VAL A 420 11.29 -16.11 -30.72
C VAL A 420 12.57 -16.93 -30.59
N ASN A 421 13.17 -16.89 -29.40
CA ASN A 421 14.35 -17.65 -28.99
C ASN A 421 13.91 -18.92 -28.24
N ALA A 422 13.18 -19.80 -28.92
CA ALA A 422 12.67 -21.04 -28.32
C ALA A 422 13.26 -22.28 -29.02
N GLU A 423 13.50 -23.33 -28.23
CA GLU A 423 13.80 -24.67 -28.74
C GLU A 423 12.53 -25.53 -28.69
N GLY A 424 12.26 -26.27 -29.77
CA GLY A 424 11.12 -27.17 -29.87
C GLY A 424 9.84 -26.56 -30.48
N ALA A 425 8.72 -27.23 -30.27
CA ALA A 425 7.42 -26.84 -30.83
C ALA A 425 6.90 -25.56 -30.18
N VAL A 426 6.40 -24.62 -30.99
CA VAL A 426 5.81 -23.36 -30.52
C VAL A 426 4.30 -23.40 -30.77
N SER A 427 3.50 -23.27 -29.71
CA SER A 427 2.05 -23.19 -29.81
C SER A 427 1.55 -21.75 -29.68
N PHE A 428 0.54 -21.41 -30.46
CA PHE A 428 -0.17 -20.14 -30.34
C PHE A 428 -1.65 -20.40 -30.01
N GLY A 429 -2.10 -19.74 -28.94
CA GLY A 429 -3.49 -19.67 -28.51
C GLY A 429 -4.36 -18.85 -29.47
N GLY A 430 -5.66 -18.87 -29.22
CA GLY A 430 -6.65 -18.17 -30.00
C GLY A 430 -6.32 -16.68 -30.12
N SER A 431 -6.27 -16.16 -31.35
CA SER A 431 -6.08 -14.72 -31.60
C SER A 431 -4.79 -14.12 -31.01
N ALA A 432 -3.75 -14.93 -30.75
CA ALA A 432 -2.51 -14.50 -30.09
C ALA A 432 -1.88 -13.24 -30.71
N ILE A 433 -1.89 -13.11 -32.05
CA ILE A 433 -1.42 -11.92 -32.78
C ILE A 433 -2.54 -11.22 -33.56
N LEU A 434 -3.80 -11.37 -33.14
CA LEU A 434 -4.94 -10.75 -33.81
C LEU A 434 -4.79 -9.22 -33.84
N THR A 435 -5.16 -8.56 -34.95
CA THR A 435 -5.05 -7.08 -35.13
C THR A 435 -3.63 -6.51 -35.05
N THR A 436 -2.59 -7.34 -35.15
CA THR A 436 -1.21 -6.87 -35.41
C THR A 436 -1.08 -6.40 -36.88
N PRO A 437 -0.09 -5.57 -37.23
CA PRO A 437 0.02 -5.02 -38.59
C PRO A 437 0.34 -6.12 -39.62
N PRO A 438 -0.14 -6.01 -40.88
CA PRO A 438 0.11 -6.99 -41.95
C PRO A 438 1.61 -7.21 -42.28
N GLY A 439 2.49 -6.29 -41.88
CA GLY A 439 3.94 -6.35 -42.09
C GLY A 439 4.75 -6.91 -40.90
N LEU A 440 4.09 -7.49 -39.89
CA LEU A 440 4.77 -8.11 -38.75
C LEU A 440 5.77 -9.17 -39.21
N LYS A 441 7.03 -9.00 -38.83
CA LYS A 441 8.11 -9.97 -39.04
C LYS A 441 8.27 -10.84 -37.80
N ILE A 442 8.12 -12.15 -37.96
CA ILE A 442 8.37 -13.11 -36.88
C ILE A 442 9.69 -13.83 -37.17
N TRP A 443 10.69 -13.57 -36.33
CA TRP A 443 12.03 -14.15 -36.39
C TRP A 443 12.12 -15.34 -35.45
N TYR A 444 12.38 -16.53 -35.97
CA TYR A 444 12.70 -17.69 -35.13
C TYR A 444 14.22 -17.86 -35.09
N ASN A 445 14.79 -17.71 -33.89
CA ASN A 445 16.20 -17.97 -33.64
C ASN A 445 16.31 -19.33 -32.94
N SER A 446 16.27 -20.38 -33.73
CA SER A 446 16.33 -21.78 -33.27
C SER A 446 17.29 -22.59 -34.13
N THR A 447 17.94 -23.56 -33.51
CA THR A 447 18.74 -24.60 -34.19
C THR A 447 17.86 -25.70 -34.78
N THR A 448 16.56 -25.71 -34.50
CA THR A 448 15.57 -26.69 -34.98
C THR A 448 14.39 -25.97 -35.62
N ALA A 449 13.81 -26.53 -36.69
CA ALA A 449 12.64 -25.94 -37.33
C ALA A 449 11.39 -26.06 -36.43
N PRO A 450 10.55 -25.01 -36.30
CA PRO A 450 9.34 -25.09 -35.49
C PRO A 450 8.38 -26.13 -36.07
N SER A 451 8.00 -27.11 -35.26
CA SER A 451 7.28 -28.31 -35.72
C SER A 451 5.75 -28.18 -35.76
N VAL A 452 5.16 -27.09 -35.26
CA VAL A 452 3.71 -26.84 -35.37
C VAL A 452 3.48 -25.33 -35.36
N ILE A 453 2.74 -24.79 -36.34
CA ILE A 453 2.21 -23.42 -36.29
C ILE A 453 0.74 -23.51 -36.74
N SER A 454 -0.21 -23.20 -35.85
CA SER A 454 -1.64 -23.26 -36.22
C SER A 454 -2.02 -22.01 -37.04
N ALA A 455 -2.58 -22.20 -38.24
CA ALA A 455 -2.86 -21.10 -39.18
C ALA A 455 -3.88 -20.07 -38.65
N ASN A 456 -4.78 -20.47 -37.74
CA ASN A 456 -5.81 -19.60 -37.17
C ASN A 456 -5.25 -18.59 -36.16
N ALA A 457 -4.15 -18.91 -35.48
CA ALA A 457 -3.52 -18.00 -34.53
C ALA A 457 -2.77 -16.84 -35.21
N LEU A 458 -2.58 -16.94 -36.54
CA LEU A 458 -1.72 -16.05 -37.33
C LEU A 458 -2.46 -15.06 -38.22
N LYS A 459 -3.80 -15.04 -38.16
CA LYS A 459 -4.60 -14.20 -39.05
C LYS A 459 -4.78 -12.81 -38.41
N PRO A 460 -4.20 -11.73 -38.96
CA PRO A 460 -4.53 -10.38 -38.52
C PRO A 460 -6.01 -10.09 -38.85
N ALA A 461 -6.72 -9.37 -37.98
CA ALA A 461 -8.14 -9.09 -38.24
C ALA A 461 -8.27 -8.17 -39.45
N ASN A 462 -9.27 -8.44 -40.29
CA ASN A 462 -9.64 -7.64 -41.46
C ASN A 462 -8.57 -7.54 -42.56
N SER A 463 -7.59 -8.45 -42.62
CA SER A 463 -6.63 -8.51 -43.73
C SER A 463 -6.71 -9.84 -44.48
N SER A 464 -6.50 -9.76 -45.80
CA SER A 464 -6.24 -10.91 -46.68
C SER A 464 -4.79 -11.41 -46.58
N SER A 465 -3.96 -10.77 -45.75
CA SER A 465 -2.51 -10.97 -45.68
C SER A 465 -2.10 -11.62 -44.36
N TYR A 466 -1.25 -12.65 -44.42
CA TYR A 466 -0.70 -13.31 -43.24
C TYR A 466 0.56 -12.57 -42.77
N ALA A 467 0.91 -12.69 -41.47
CA ALA A 467 2.20 -12.22 -40.98
C ALA A 467 3.35 -12.87 -41.78
N THR A 468 4.41 -12.11 -42.08
CA THR A 468 5.55 -12.63 -42.83
C THR A 468 6.50 -13.35 -41.88
N PHE A 469 6.58 -14.67 -42.02
CA PHE A 469 7.55 -15.49 -41.31
C PHE A 469 8.92 -15.32 -41.93
N ILE A 470 9.92 -15.02 -41.09
CA ILE A 470 11.32 -15.00 -41.48
C ILE A 470 12.09 -15.88 -40.51
N VAL A 471 12.31 -17.14 -40.89
CA VAL A 471 13.25 -17.97 -40.15
C VAL A 471 14.64 -17.46 -40.52
N LYS A 472 15.41 -17.01 -39.52
CA LYS A 472 16.86 -16.82 -39.61
C LYS A 472 17.49 -18.01 -38.91
N PRO A 473 17.72 -19.11 -39.61
CA PRO A 473 18.39 -20.22 -38.98
C PRO A 473 19.82 -19.78 -38.68
N ALA A 474 20.28 -19.98 -37.46
CA ALA A 474 21.71 -20.14 -37.18
C ALA A 474 22.14 -21.55 -37.66
N LEU A 475 21.79 -21.91 -38.91
CA LEU A 475 22.15 -23.18 -39.51
C LEU A 475 23.32 -22.92 -40.44
N ASP A 476 24.36 -23.74 -40.31
CA ASP A 476 25.30 -23.89 -41.41
C ASP A 476 24.59 -24.48 -42.64
N TYR A 477 25.25 -24.41 -43.79
CA TYR A 477 24.69 -24.87 -45.06
C TYR A 477 24.26 -26.36 -45.03
N ALA A 478 24.95 -27.20 -44.25
CA ALA A 478 24.67 -28.63 -44.15
C ALA A 478 23.41 -28.92 -43.33
N ALA A 479 23.20 -28.18 -42.24
CA ALA A 479 22.00 -28.29 -41.41
C ALA A 479 20.76 -27.71 -42.13
N TRP A 480 20.95 -26.69 -42.97
CA TRP A 480 19.92 -26.19 -43.89
C TRP A 480 19.53 -27.24 -44.97
N GLU A 481 20.50 -27.89 -45.62
CA GLU A 481 20.25 -28.95 -46.61
C GLU A 481 19.55 -30.16 -45.97
N ALA A 482 19.97 -30.56 -44.77
CA ALA A 482 19.37 -31.69 -44.03
C ALA A 482 17.93 -31.40 -43.55
N LEU A 483 17.59 -30.13 -43.28
CA LEU A 483 16.22 -29.71 -42.98
C LEU A 483 15.34 -29.77 -44.24
N CYS A 484 15.86 -29.28 -45.37
CA CYS A 484 15.18 -29.34 -46.67
C CYS A 484 14.99 -30.79 -47.16
N ALA A 485 15.94 -31.69 -46.86
CA ALA A 485 15.86 -33.10 -47.24
C ALA A 485 14.79 -33.87 -46.44
N ARG A 486 14.62 -33.57 -45.15
CA ARG A 486 13.61 -34.22 -44.28
C ARG A 486 12.16 -33.84 -44.62
N THR A 487 11.96 -32.71 -45.31
CA THR A 487 10.64 -32.16 -45.66
C THR A 487 10.22 -32.42 -47.12
N LYS A 488 11.08 -33.02 -47.95
CA LYS A 488 10.84 -33.37 -49.37
C LYS A 488 9.74 -34.42 -49.63
N ALA A 489 8.98 -34.85 -48.63
CA ALA A 489 7.96 -35.91 -48.76
C ALA A 489 6.58 -35.42 -49.27
N ALA A 490 6.41 -34.14 -49.58
CA ALA A 490 5.20 -33.61 -50.21
C ALA A 490 5.58 -32.71 -51.40
N GLY A 491 4.98 -32.97 -52.56
CA GLY A 491 5.52 -32.63 -53.90
C GLY A 491 5.96 -31.19 -54.18
N THR A 492 6.79 -31.04 -55.22
CA THR A 492 7.51 -29.82 -55.61
C THR A 492 6.66 -28.90 -56.49
N LEU A 493 6.68 -27.58 -56.23
CA LEU A 493 6.14 -26.52 -57.11
C LEU A 493 7.29 -25.90 -57.95
N THR A 494 7.04 -25.51 -59.20
CA THR A 494 8.08 -24.91 -60.08
C THR A 494 8.04 -23.37 -60.06
N ALA A 495 9.14 -22.72 -60.46
CA ALA A 495 9.21 -21.25 -60.58
C ALA A 495 8.19 -20.66 -61.58
N ALA A 496 7.80 -21.44 -62.60
CA ALA A 496 6.78 -21.05 -63.58
C ALA A 496 5.35 -21.11 -63.02
N ASP A 497 5.11 -21.95 -62.01
CA ASP A 497 3.83 -21.99 -61.29
C ASP A 497 3.66 -20.77 -60.40
N MET A 498 4.77 -20.20 -59.90
CA MET A 498 4.74 -19.03 -59.04
C MET A 498 4.45 -17.71 -59.77
N ALA A 499 4.92 -17.59 -61.02
CA ALA A 499 4.78 -16.38 -61.84
C ALA A 499 3.35 -16.14 -62.34
N ARG A 500 2.48 -17.16 -62.31
CA ARG A 500 1.13 -17.11 -62.89
C ARG A 500 0.03 -16.66 -61.92
N GLY A 501 0.31 -16.58 -60.62
CA GLY A 501 -0.61 -16.05 -59.61
C GLY A 501 -1.92 -16.83 -59.40
N ASP A 502 -2.17 -17.91 -60.14
CA ASP A 502 -3.39 -18.69 -60.12
C ASP A 502 -3.14 -20.01 -59.38
N TYR A 503 -3.51 -20.08 -58.10
CA TYR A 503 -3.33 -21.28 -57.28
C TYR A 503 -4.69 -21.83 -56.83
N PRO A 504 -5.16 -22.96 -57.39
CA PRO A 504 -6.32 -23.66 -56.85
C PRO A 504 -5.91 -24.31 -55.52
N GLY A 505 -6.26 -23.68 -54.41
CA GLY A 505 -6.23 -24.28 -53.06
C GLY A 505 -4.90 -24.29 -52.30
N LYS A 506 -3.86 -23.54 -52.72
CA LYS A 506 -2.57 -23.43 -52.01
C LYS A 506 -2.17 -21.97 -51.81
N ARG A 507 -1.69 -21.58 -50.62
CA ARG A 507 -1.37 -20.17 -50.25
C ARG A 507 0.07 -20.05 -49.74
N VAL A 508 0.83 -19.05 -50.19
CA VAL A 508 2.19 -18.77 -49.69
C VAL A 508 2.10 -18.13 -48.29
N ILE A 509 2.88 -18.64 -47.33
CA ILE A 509 2.81 -18.34 -45.89
C ILE A 509 4.13 -17.89 -45.25
N GLY A 510 5.29 -17.92 -45.95
CA GLY A 510 6.54 -17.42 -45.36
C GLY A 510 7.76 -17.42 -46.28
N LEU A 511 8.85 -16.79 -45.84
CA LEU A 511 10.15 -16.72 -46.51
C LEU A 511 11.26 -17.15 -45.55
N ILE A 512 12.11 -18.08 -45.95
CA ILE A 512 13.26 -18.53 -45.15
C ILE A 512 14.52 -18.00 -45.84
N GLU A 513 15.31 -17.21 -45.11
CA GLU A 513 16.53 -16.58 -45.66
C GLU A 513 17.77 -17.11 -44.92
N THR A 514 18.73 -17.66 -45.68
CA THR A 514 20.07 -18.04 -45.19
C THR A 514 21.15 -17.48 -46.13
N GLY A 515 21.84 -16.41 -45.69
CA GLY A 515 22.81 -15.73 -46.55
C GLY A 515 22.16 -15.14 -47.81
N ASN A 516 22.56 -15.61 -49.00
CA ASN A 516 21.96 -15.22 -50.29
C ASN A 516 20.79 -16.11 -50.73
N ASN A 517 20.46 -17.17 -49.99
CA ASN A 517 19.43 -18.12 -50.37
C ASN A 517 18.08 -17.78 -49.74
N ARG A 518 17.01 -17.91 -50.53
CA ARG A 518 15.63 -17.65 -50.14
C ARG A 518 14.77 -18.86 -50.48
N ALA A 519 13.95 -19.34 -49.55
CA ALA A 519 12.98 -20.40 -49.81
C ALA A 519 11.58 -19.95 -49.39
N TRP A 520 10.56 -20.26 -50.18
CA TRP A 520 9.18 -19.90 -49.88
C TRP A 520 8.46 -21.06 -49.18
N VAL A 521 7.70 -20.73 -48.15
CA VAL A 521 6.85 -21.66 -47.41
C VAL A 521 5.42 -21.50 -47.91
N THR A 522 4.76 -22.59 -48.27
CA THR A 522 3.36 -22.59 -48.76
C THR A 522 2.49 -23.57 -47.96
N HIS A 523 1.19 -23.31 -47.87
CA HIS A 523 0.18 -24.12 -47.21
C HIS A 523 -0.45 -25.11 -48.19
N GLY A 524 -0.42 -26.41 -47.88
CA GLY A 524 -1.13 -27.46 -48.61
C GLY A 524 -2.65 -27.46 -48.37
N PRO A 525 -3.46 -28.17 -49.18
CA PRO A 525 -4.90 -28.20 -49.00
C PRO A 525 -5.28 -29.10 -47.79
N MET A 526 -6.00 -28.51 -46.84
CA MET A 526 -6.81 -29.13 -45.77
C MET A 526 -6.14 -29.91 -44.61
N ASP A 527 -4.83 -30.14 -44.58
CA ASP A 527 -4.18 -30.90 -43.48
C ASP A 527 -3.14 -30.09 -42.67
N GLY A 528 -2.90 -28.83 -43.01
CA GLY A 528 -1.92 -27.98 -42.32
C GLY A 528 -0.47 -28.32 -42.65
N THR A 529 -0.21 -29.11 -43.70
CA THR A 529 1.15 -29.50 -44.09
C THR A 529 1.90 -28.34 -44.77
N LEU A 530 3.10 -28.02 -44.24
CA LEU A 530 4.03 -27.02 -44.78
C LEU A 530 4.76 -27.56 -46.02
N LEU A 531 4.63 -26.87 -47.15
CA LEU A 531 5.31 -27.19 -48.41
C LEU A 531 6.43 -26.18 -48.69
N TRP A 532 7.65 -26.67 -48.94
CA TRP A 532 8.80 -25.85 -49.30
C TRP A 532 8.94 -25.69 -50.82
N VAL A 533 9.25 -24.47 -51.25
CA VAL A 533 9.62 -24.15 -52.64
C VAL A 533 11.03 -23.59 -52.64
N ARG A 534 11.92 -24.24 -53.40
CA ARG A 534 13.36 -23.92 -53.50
C ARG A 534 13.59 -22.68 -54.35
#